data_AF-A0A1U9P5E3-F1
#
_entry.id   AF-A0A1U9P5E3-F1
#
_cell.length_a   1.000
_cell.length_b   1.000
_cell.length_c   1.000
_cell.angle_alpha   90.00
_cell.angle_beta   90.00
_cell.angle_gamma   90.00
#
_symmetry.space_group_name_H-M   'P 1'
#
loop_
_entity.id
_entity.type
_entity.pdbx_description
1 polymer ?
#
loop_
_entity_poly.entity_id
_entity_poly.type
_entity_poly.pdbx_seq_one_letter_code
_entity_poly.pdbx_strand_id
1 'polypeptide(L)'
;MERQPEGVVRSPPETVREAQRLLDAGMPFHAHEVFEDAWKSGPEASAPLWRGLAQLAVGLTHAARGNAVGGARLLRRGAAGIEGLRADPYGIDVPGLVRWARELAGRVERAGPAVDAAAEAPRLSGDSGGR
;
A
#
# COMPACT_ATOMS: atom_id res chain seq x y z
N MET A 1 -7.69 -11.07 16.23
CA MET A 1 -6.93 -9.91 15.72
C MET A 1 -7.74 -8.68 16.08
N GLU A 2 -7.16 -7.80 16.89
CA GLU A 2 -7.80 -6.55 17.30
C GLU A 2 -7.82 -5.59 16.11
N ARG A 3 -8.98 -5.02 15.78
CA ARG A 3 -9.06 -3.97 14.75
C ARG A 3 -8.28 -2.75 15.22
N GLN A 4 -7.64 -2.03 14.29
CA GLN A 4 -7.04 -0.74 14.61
C GLN A 4 -8.12 0.21 15.16
N PRO A 5 -7.79 1.09 16.12
CA PRO A 5 -8.72 2.11 16.57
C PRO A 5 -9.13 3.01 15.39
N GLU A 6 -10.42 3.01 15.08
CA GLU A 6 -11.01 3.84 14.02
C GLU A 6 -10.96 5.33 14.41
N GLY A 7 -10.59 6.20 13.47
CA GLY A 7 -10.64 7.66 13.67
C GLY A 7 -9.40 8.29 14.30
N VAL A 8 -8.26 7.60 14.32
CA VAL A 8 -6.99 8.20 14.75
C VAL A 8 -6.45 9.13 13.65
N VAL A 9 -6.51 10.43 13.91
CA VAL A 9 -5.91 11.44 13.04
C VAL A 9 -4.38 11.34 13.16
N ARG A 10 -3.73 10.89 12.08
CA ARG A 10 -2.28 10.82 11.95
C ARG A 10 -1.80 11.90 10.99
N SER A 11 -0.65 12.50 11.26
CA SER A 11 0.04 13.30 10.24
C SER A 11 0.48 12.39 9.08
N PRO A 12 0.65 12.91 7.85
CA PRO A 12 1.10 12.11 6.71
C PRO A 12 2.37 11.27 6.97
N PRO A 13 3.44 11.80 7.62
CA PRO A 13 4.61 10.97 7.94
C PRO A 13 4.31 9.86 8.96
N GLU A 14 3.41 10.09 9.92
CA GLU A 14 2.98 9.06 10.87
C GLU A 14 2.14 7.97 10.20
N THR A 15 1.24 8.36 9.28
CA THR A 15 0.47 7.43 8.45
C THR A 15 1.40 6.50 7.68
N VAL A 16 2.42 7.05 7.01
CA VAL A 16 3.39 6.25 6.24
C VAL A 16 4.20 5.32 7.14
N ARG A 17 4.72 5.82 8.27
CA ARG A 17 5.49 4.99 9.23
C ARG A 17 4.66 3.84 9.80
N GLU A 18 3.43 4.11 10.23
CA GLU A 18 2.57 3.07 10.80
C GLU A 18 2.16 2.05 9.73
N ALA A 19 1.81 2.49 8.52
CA ALA A 19 1.52 1.58 7.42
C ALA A 19 2.74 0.71 7.05
N GLN A 20 3.96 1.26 7.03
CA GLN A 20 5.17 0.48 6.78
C GLN A 20 5.36 -0.61 7.85
N ARG A 21 5.23 -0.25 9.13
CA ARG A 21 5.35 -1.20 10.25
C ARG A 21 4.36 -2.35 10.13
N LEU A 22 3.12 -2.06 9.72
CA LEU A 22 2.08 -3.06 9.52
C LEU A 22 2.35 -3.94 8.31
N LEU A 23 2.83 -3.37 7.20
CA LEU A 23 3.23 -4.14 6.01
C LEU A 23 4.39 -5.09 6.35
N ASP A 24 5.42 -4.59 7.03
CA ASP A 24 6.57 -5.39 7.48
C ASP A 24 6.15 -6.53 8.43
N ALA A 25 5.10 -6.33 9.22
CA ALA A 25 4.51 -7.35 10.09
C ALA A 25 3.56 -8.32 9.37
N GLY A 26 3.41 -8.24 8.04
CA GLY A 26 2.50 -9.08 7.27
C GLY A 26 1.02 -8.76 7.51
N MET A 27 0.71 -7.52 7.90
CA MET A 27 -0.64 -7.04 8.21
C MET A 27 -1.18 -6.03 7.17
N PRO A 28 -1.24 -6.37 5.87
CA PRO A 28 -1.60 -5.42 4.82
C PRO A 28 -3.05 -4.90 4.91
N PHE A 29 -3.96 -5.66 5.51
CA PHE A 29 -5.33 -5.18 5.74
C PHE A 29 -5.38 -4.02 6.74
N HIS A 30 -4.56 -4.08 7.79
CA HIS A 30 -4.48 -3.00 8.78
C HIS A 30 -3.77 -1.78 8.18
N ALA A 31 -2.78 -1.98 7.31
CA ALA A 31 -2.18 -0.88 6.53
C ALA A 31 -3.20 -0.23 5.59
N HIS A 32 -4.10 -1.02 4.99
CA HIS A 32 -5.22 -0.49 4.22
C HIS A 32 -6.13 0.42 5.06
N GLU A 33 -6.52 0.00 6.27
CA GLU A 33 -7.33 0.83 7.18
C GLU A 33 -6.61 2.16 7.50
N VAL A 34 -5.30 2.13 7.76
CA VAL A 34 -4.49 3.36 8.00
C VAL A 34 -4.54 4.33 6.82
N PHE A 35 -4.40 3.84 5.60
CA PHE A 35 -4.49 4.69 4.40
C PHE A 35 -5.91 5.17 4.12
N GLU A 36 -6.92 4.34 4.39
CA GLU A 36 -8.32 4.70 4.22
C GLU A 36 -8.72 5.81 5.19
N ASP A 37 -8.28 5.74 6.44
CA ASP A 37 -8.49 6.80 7.43
C ASP A 37 -7.85 8.11 6.96
N ALA A 38 -6.59 8.07 6.51
CA ALA A 38 -5.90 9.24 5.96
C ALA A 38 -6.59 9.82 4.72
N TRP A 39 -7.19 8.98 3.87
CA TRP A 39 -8.01 9.42 2.75
C TRP A 39 -9.28 10.15 3.22
N LYS A 40 -9.99 9.59 4.20
CA LYS A 40 -11.27 10.14 4.68
C LYS A 40 -11.10 11.41 5.51
N SER A 41 -10.00 11.55 6.25
CA SER A 41 -9.76 12.69 7.15
C SER A 41 -8.81 13.73 6.58
N GLY A 42 -8.08 13.42 5.50
CA GLY A 42 -7.04 14.28 4.94
C GLY A 42 -7.55 15.31 3.93
N PRO A 43 -6.67 16.23 3.47
CA PRO A 43 -7.00 17.18 2.42
C PRO A 43 -7.35 16.50 1.10
N GLU A 44 -8.34 17.03 0.36
CA GLU A 44 -8.80 16.50 -0.93
C GLU A 44 -7.65 16.37 -1.95
N ALA A 45 -6.69 17.29 -1.94
CA ALA A 45 -5.51 17.25 -2.81
C ALA A 45 -4.65 15.98 -2.62
N SER A 46 -4.68 15.38 -1.43
CA SER A 46 -3.95 14.15 -1.10
C SER A 46 -4.79 12.87 -1.22
N ALA A 47 -6.11 13.00 -1.43
CA ALA A 47 -7.03 11.86 -1.53
C ALA A 47 -6.65 10.84 -2.63
N PRO A 48 -6.19 11.25 -3.83
CA PRO A 48 -5.76 10.29 -4.85
C PRO A 48 -4.61 9.38 -4.39
N LEU A 49 -3.63 9.94 -3.69
CA LEU A 49 -2.50 9.22 -3.12
C LEU A 49 -2.95 8.19 -2.09
N TRP A 50 -3.67 8.64 -1.05
CA TRP A 50 -4.12 7.76 0.03
C TRP A 50 -5.02 6.63 -0.47
N ARG A 51 -5.94 6.95 -1.38
CA ARG A 51 -6.80 5.94 -2.01
C ARG A 51 -6.01 4.92 -2.82
N GLY A 52 -4.97 5.35 -3.55
CA GLY A 52 -4.10 4.46 -4.29
C GLY A 52 -3.29 3.53 -3.38
N LEU A 53 -2.71 4.06 -2.30
CA LEU A 53 -1.99 3.26 -1.29
C LEU A 53 -2.91 2.27 -0.57
N ALA A 54 -4.13 2.69 -0.22
CA ALA A 54 -5.14 1.81 0.34
C ALA A 54 -5.47 0.65 -0.62
N GLN A 55 -5.56 0.90 -1.93
CA GLN A 55 -5.77 -0.13 -2.95
C GLN A 55 -4.59 -1.10 -3.08
N LEU A 56 -3.36 -0.60 -3.00
CA LEU A 56 -2.16 -1.45 -3.00
C LEU A 56 -2.16 -2.41 -1.80
N ALA A 57 -2.42 -1.90 -0.60
CA ALA A 57 -2.44 -2.69 0.63
C ALA A 57 -3.55 -3.75 0.62
N VAL A 58 -4.78 -3.41 0.20
CA VAL A 58 -5.84 -4.43 0.08
C VAL A 58 -5.59 -5.39 -1.08
N GLY A 59 -4.92 -4.97 -2.16
CA GLY A 59 -4.47 -5.86 -3.23
C GLY A 59 -3.51 -6.94 -2.74
N LEU A 60 -2.53 -6.55 -1.91
CA LEU A 60 -1.64 -7.50 -1.24
C LEU A 60 -2.40 -8.42 -0.27
N THR A 61 -3.39 -7.89 0.46
CA THR A 61 -4.26 -8.70 1.34
C THR A 61 -4.99 -9.81 0.56
N HIS A 62 -5.55 -9.48 -0.61
CA HIS A 62 -6.24 -10.45 -1.45
C HIS A 62 -5.27 -11.50 -2.00
N ALA A 63 -4.10 -11.09 -2.47
CA ALA A 63 -3.07 -12.01 -2.95
C ALA A 63 -2.62 -12.98 -1.85
N ALA A 64 -2.42 -12.48 -0.62
CA ALA A 64 -2.04 -13.30 0.54
C ALA A 64 -3.15 -14.22 1.06
N ARG A 65 -4.40 -14.01 0.63
CA ARG A 65 -5.55 -14.90 0.91
C ARG A 65 -5.83 -15.87 -0.24
N GLY A 66 -4.98 -15.93 -1.26
CA GLY A 66 -5.14 -16.80 -2.42
C GLY A 66 -6.12 -16.28 -3.47
N ASN A 67 -6.64 -15.07 -3.33
CA ASN A 67 -7.45 -14.42 -4.37
C ASN A 67 -6.52 -13.72 -5.38
N ALA A 68 -5.89 -14.53 -6.23
CA ALA A 68 -4.89 -14.06 -7.18
C ALA A 68 -5.44 -13.00 -8.16
N VAL A 69 -6.56 -13.29 -8.81
CA VAL A 69 -7.20 -12.39 -9.79
C VAL A 69 -7.62 -11.07 -9.15
N GLY A 70 -8.28 -11.14 -7.99
CA GLY A 70 -8.71 -9.94 -7.26
C GLY A 70 -7.53 -9.11 -6.75
N GLY A 71 -6.51 -9.77 -6.20
CA GLY A 71 -5.30 -9.13 -5.71
C GLY A 71 -4.54 -8.41 -6.81
N ALA A 72 -4.27 -9.09 -7.94
CA ALA A 72 -3.58 -8.50 -9.08
C ALA A 72 -4.34 -7.31 -9.68
N ARG A 73 -5.67 -7.41 -9.78
CA ARG A 73 -6.51 -6.30 -10.27
C ARG A 73 -6.40 -5.06 -9.37
N LEU A 74 -6.44 -5.24 -8.05
CA LEU A 74 -6.35 -4.15 -7.08
C LEU A 74 -4.95 -3.52 -7.07
N LEU A 75 -3.89 -4.33 -7.13
CA LEU A 75 -2.51 -3.85 -7.24
C LEU A 75 -2.31 -2.96 -8.47
N ARG A 76 -2.78 -3.39 -9.64
CA ARG A 76 -2.69 -2.58 -10.87
C ARG A 76 -3.50 -1.30 -10.79
N ARG A 77 -4.70 -1.35 -10.20
CA ARG A 77 -5.56 -0.17 -10.04
C ARG A 77 -4.92 0.85 -9.10
N GLY A 78 -4.38 0.40 -7.97
CA GLY A 78 -3.65 1.24 -7.02
C GLY A 78 -2.44 1.90 -7.69
N ALA A 79 -1.65 1.12 -8.45
CA ALA A 79 -0.51 1.62 -9.21
C ALA A 79 -0.91 2.71 -10.22
N ALA A 80 -1.95 2.47 -11.03
CA ALA A 80 -2.47 3.46 -11.97
C ALA A 80 -3.03 4.72 -11.28
N GLY A 81 -3.53 4.59 -10.05
CA GLY A 81 -4.07 5.70 -9.27
C GLY A 81 -3.01 6.63 -8.69
N ILE A 82 -1.79 6.13 -8.46
CA ILE A 82 -0.65 6.94 -7.96
C ILE A 82 0.35 7.30 -9.05
N GLU A 83 0.33 6.62 -10.20
CA GLU A 83 1.21 6.91 -11.33
C GLU A 83 0.96 8.33 -11.85
N GLY A 84 2.03 9.13 -11.95
CA GLY A 84 1.96 10.51 -12.41
C GLY A 84 1.63 11.54 -11.33
N LEU A 85 1.38 11.12 -10.08
CA LEU A 85 1.41 12.04 -8.95
C LEU A 85 2.84 12.60 -8.84
N ARG A 86 2.97 13.93 -8.81
CA ARG A 86 4.28 14.59 -8.64
C ARG A 86 4.87 14.23 -7.27
N ALA A 87 6.20 14.34 -7.17
CA ALA A 87 6.98 14.05 -5.98
C ALA A 87 6.22 14.41 -4.70
N ASP A 88 5.90 13.36 -3.95
CA ASP A 88 5.02 13.43 -2.80
C ASP A 88 5.73 14.18 -1.65
N PRO A 89 5.10 15.20 -1.03
CA PRO A 89 5.68 15.93 0.10
C PRO A 89 5.98 15.05 1.32
N TYR A 90 5.50 13.79 1.37
CA TYR A 90 5.66 12.90 2.50
C TYR A 90 6.80 11.89 2.32
N GLY A 91 7.60 12.00 1.25
CA GLY A 91 8.77 11.15 1.02
C GLY A 91 8.43 9.74 0.56
N ILE A 92 7.26 9.54 -0.05
CA ILE A 92 6.82 8.25 -0.59
C ILE A 92 7.51 7.98 -1.93
N ASP A 93 8.08 6.78 -2.08
CA ASP A 93 8.67 6.31 -3.35
C ASP A 93 7.56 5.81 -4.30
N VAL A 94 6.80 6.77 -4.85
CA VAL A 94 5.72 6.48 -5.81
C VAL A 94 6.24 5.66 -7.01
N PRO A 95 7.37 6.01 -7.67
CA PRO A 95 7.91 5.20 -8.75
C PRO A 95 8.20 3.75 -8.33
N GLY A 96 8.79 3.56 -7.14
CA GLY A 96 9.08 2.24 -6.61
C GLY A 96 7.83 1.41 -6.31
N LEU A 97 6.80 2.04 -5.74
CA LEU A 97 5.52 1.40 -5.46
C LEU A 97 4.76 1.00 -6.72
N VAL A 98 4.78 1.85 -7.77
CA VAL A 98 4.16 1.52 -9.07
C VAL A 98 4.83 0.30 -9.69
N ARG A 99 6.17 0.26 -9.70
CA ARG A 99 6.94 -0.88 -10.21
C ARG A 99 6.65 -2.14 -9.39
N TRP A 100 6.76 -2.08 -8.07
CA TRP A 100 6.47 -3.19 -7.17
C TRP A 100 5.07 -3.78 -7.41
N ALA A 101 4.05 -2.92 -7.48
CA ALA A 101 2.66 -3.36 -7.63
C ALA A 101 2.42 -4.09 -8.97
N ARG A 102 3.02 -3.58 -10.06
CA ARG A 102 2.92 -4.21 -11.38
C ARG A 102 3.63 -5.55 -11.44
N GLU A 103 4.83 -5.64 -10.87
CA GLU A 103 5.60 -6.89 -10.80
C GLU A 103 4.91 -7.94 -9.95
N LEU A 104 4.43 -7.56 -8.76
CA LEU A 104 3.70 -8.46 -7.87
C LEU A 104 2.40 -8.93 -8.52
N ALA A 105 1.61 -8.05 -9.15
CA ALA A 105 0.40 -8.46 -9.86
C ALA A 105 0.70 -9.51 -10.94
N GLY A 106 1.80 -9.34 -11.70
CA GLY A 106 2.24 -10.34 -12.68
C GLY A 106 2.68 -11.66 -12.05
N ARG A 107 3.36 -11.64 -10.89
CA ARG A 107 3.72 -12.86 -10.15
C ARG A 107 2.49 -13.58 -9.61
N VAL A 108 1.59 -12.84 -8.96
CA VAL A 108 0.36 -13.37 -8.32
C VAL A 108 -0.53 -14.07 -9.34
N GLU A 109 -0.66 -13.56 -10.56
CA GLU A 109 -1.45 -14.22 -11.61
C GLU A 109 -0.80 -15.50 -12.16
N ARG A 110 0.52 -15.61 -12.07
CA ARG A 110 1.27 -16.80 -12.50
C ARG A 110 1.45 -17.81 -11.36
N ALA A 111 1.38 -17.35 -10.12
CA ALA A 111 1.53 -18.16 -8.92
C ALA A 111 0.22 -18.91 -8.61
N GLY A 112 0.33 -20.19 -8.25
CA GLY A 112 -0.80 -21.00 -7.80
C GLY A 112 -1.27 -20.65 -6.38
N PRO A 113 -0.42 -20.78 -5.35
CA PRO A 113 -0.82 -20.51 -3.96
C PRO A 113 -0.72 -19.02 -3.59
N ALA A 114 -1.29 -18.70 -2.43
CA ALA A 114 -1.20 -17.38 -1.81
C ALA A 114 0.25 -16.92 -1.60
N VAL A 115 0.50 -15.61 -1.76
CA VAL A 115 1.82 -15.02 -1.47
C VAL A 115 1.99 -14.75 0.02
N ASP A 116 3.23 -14.72 0.50
CA ASP A 116 3.54 -14.24 1.84
C ASP A 116 3.48 -12.71 1.87
N ALA A 117 2.59 -12.15 2.69
CA ALA A 117 2.39 -10.70 2.76
C ALA A 117 3.58 -9.93 3.31
N ALA A 118 4.32 -10.49 4.29
CA ALA A 118 5.47 -9.84 4.89
C ALA A 118 6.67 -9.89 3.93
N ALA A 119 6.87 -11.02 3.23
CA ALA A 119 7.93 -11.16 2.25
C ALA A 119 7.73 -10.25 1.01
N GLU A 120 6.47 -10.01 0.63
CA GLU A 120 6.12 -9.15 -0.50
C GLU A 120 5.86 -7.68 -0.09
N ALA A 121 6.08 -7.33 1.18
CA ALA A 121 5.85 -5.98 1.69
C ALA A 121 6.73 -4.95 0.95
N PRO A 122 6.16 -3.85 0.42
CA PRO A 122 6.94 -2.81 -0.23
C PRO A 122 7.64 -1.91 0.79
N ARG A 123 8.64 -1.16 0.31
CA ARG A 123 9.12 0.05 0.98
C ARG A 123 8.29 1.24 0.50
N LEU A 124 7.57 1.87 1.43
CA LEU A 124 6.71 3.02 1.14
C LEU A 124 7.50 4.29 0.89
N SER A 125 8.58 4.49 1.64
CA SER A 125 9.50 5.60 1.46
C SER A 125 10.80 5.11 0.82
N GLY A 126 11.37 5.96 -0.03
CA GLY A 126 12.71 5.71 -0.57
C GLY A 126 13.69 5.73 0.60
N ASP A 127 14.48 4.67 0.74
CA ASP A 127 15.56 4.69 1.72
C ASP A 127 16.48 5.86 1.32
N SER A 128 16.56 6.89 2.17
CA SER A 128 17.62 7.90 2.07
C SER A 128 18.91 7.27 2.59
N GLY A 129 19.26 6.11 2.04
CA GLY A 129 20.30 5.21 2.50
C GLY A 129 21.19 4.84 1.32
N GLY A 130 22.20 5.67 1.09
CA GLY A 130 23.39 5.27 0.34
C GLY A 130 23.65 6.01 -0.98
N ARG A 131 24.17 7.23 -0.88
CA ARG A 131 25.44 7.60 -1.52
C ARG A 131 26.11 8.75 -0.79
#